data_AF-A0AAN7X5J1-F1
#
_entry.id   AF-A0AAN7X5J1-F1
#
_cell.length_a   1.000
_cell.length_b   1.000
_cell.length_c   1.000
_cell.angle_alpha   90.00
_cell.angle_beta   90.00
_cell.angle_gamma   90.00
#
_symmetry.space_group_name_H-M   'P 1'
#
loop_
_entity.id
_entity.type
_entity.pdbx_description
1 polymer ?
#
loop_
_entity_poly.entity_id
_entity_poly.type
_entity_poly.pdbx_seq_one_letter_code
_entity_poly.pdbx_strand_id
1 'polypeptide(L)'
;MVSYRGYRTCDPQLGFKRWECNRPHAPHAPIKFSEKFQRYSAFSLGYEFNVGQEYYYISTPTHHHGHSCLRLRVYVCCSTVSQADDDSSQTSPDYTVRPPIHNIDEYNPNVPKLEKSVSGSSPSRDRLLFTVAMLLISAVLFS
;
A
#
# COMPACT_ATOMS: atom_id res chain seq x y z
N MET A 1 8.55 -7.59 -7.44
CA MET A 1 7.09 -7.84 -7.49
C MET A 1 6.81 -8.84 -8.58
N VAL A 2 5.98 -9.84 -8.30
CA VAL A 2 5.78 -11.01 -9.17
C VAL A 2 4.30 -11.28 -9.39
N SER A 3 4.00 -12.10 -10.40
CA SER A 3 2.67 -12.70 -10.58
C SER A 3 2.34 -13.72 -9.48
N TYR A 4 1.08 -14.14 -9.39
CA TYR A 4 0.65 -15.20 -8.46
C TYR A 4 1.46 -16.49 -8.64
N ARG A 5 1.75 -16.88 -9.90
CA ARG A 5 2.59 -18.06 -10.18
C ARG A 5 4.00 -17.88 -9.62
N GLY A 6 4.64 -16.74 -9.87
CA GLY A 6 5.96 -16.42 -9.32
C GLY A 6 5.99 -16.41 -7.79
N TYR A 7 4.92 -15.93 -7.15
CA TYR A 7 4.77 -15.97 -5.69
C TYR A 7 4.71 -17.39 -5.13
N ARG A 8 4.03 -18.32 -5.85
CA ARG A 8 3.91 -19.72 -5.44
C ARG A 8 5.20 -20.50 -5.66
N THR A 9 5.93 -20.22 -6.74
CA THR A 9 7.17 -20.92 -7.11
C THR A 9 8.45 -20.24 -6.65
N CYS A 10 8.36 -19.09 -5.98
CA CYS A 10 9.52 -18.26 -5.64
C CYS A 10 10.38 -17.87 -6.86
N ASP A 11 9.76 -17.70 -8.03
CA ASP A 11 10.45 -17.40 -9.28
C ASP A 11 10.46 -15.89 -9.56
N PRO A 12 11.64 -15.21 -9.48
CA PRO A 12 11.75 -13.78 -9.75
C PRO A 12 11.59 -13.41 -11.23
N GLN A 13 11.74 -14.36 -12.16
CA GLN A 13 11.61 -14.11 -13.60
C GLN A 13 10.16 -13.85 -14.01
N LEU A 14 9.20 -14.26 -13.19
CA LEU A 14 7.77 -14.02 -13.41
C LEU A 14 7.30 -12.66 -12.87
N GLY A 15 8.17 -11.66 -12.92
CA GLY A 15 7.95 -10.35 -12.38
C GLY A 15 9.08 -9.36 -12.69
N PHE A 16 9.19 -8.32 -11.87
CA PHE A 16 10.21 -7.29 -12.02
C PHE A 16 10.76 -6.83 -10.68
N LYS A 17 12.02 -6.41 -10.71
CA LYS A 17 12.74 -5.90 -9.53
C LYS A 17 12.16 -4.56 -9.10
N ARG A 18 11.76 -4.46 -7.82
CA ARG A 18 11.23 -3.22 -7.20
C ARG A 18 12.26 -2.51 -6.34
N TRP A 19 13.12 -3.29 -5.70
CA TRP A 19 14.08 -2.82 -4.73
C TRP A 19 15.28 -3.77 -4.68
N GLU A 20 16.40 -3.26 -4.19
CA GLU A 20 17.60 -4.05 -3.92
C GLU A 20 18.14 -3.74 -2.53
N CYS A 21 18.30 -4.78 -1.70
CA CYS A 21 18.92 -4.66 -0.39
C CYS A 21 20.45 -4.84 -0.52
N ASN A 22 21.17 -3.80 -0.95
CA ASN A 22 22.61 -3.87 -1.20
C ASN A 22 23.49 -3.10 -0.18
N ARG A 23 22.91 -2.40 0.81
CA ARG A 23 23.69 -1.75 1.89
C ARG A 23 23.32 -2.32 3.27
N PRO A 24 23.97 -3.42 3.70
CA PRO A 24 23.70 -4.01 5.00
C PRO A 24 24.19 -3.14 6.18
N HIS A 25 25.25 -2.36 5.99
CA HIS A 25 25.86 -1.51 7.03
C HIS A 25 25.50 -0.02 6.87
N ALA A 26 24.20 0.27 6.68
CA ALA A 26 23.76 1.66 6.58
C ALA A 26 24.00 2.42 7.90
N PRO A 27 24.59 3.63 7.88
CA PRO A 27 25.17 4.27 9.07
C PRO A 27 24.16 4.78 10.11
N HIS A 28 22.89 5.00 9.73
CA HIS A 28 21.90 5.64 10.61
C HIS A 28 20.66 4.77 10.88
N ALA A 29 20.16 4.05 9.88
CA ALA A 29 18.99 3.19 10.00
C ALA A 29 18.96 2.14 8.88
N PRO A 30 18.25 1.01 9.05
CA PRO A 30 17.97 0.08 7.97
C PRO A 30 17.34 0.79 6.77
N ILE A 31 17.74 0.41 5.56
CA ILE A 31 17.19 1.05 4.37
C ILE A 31 15.70 0.73 4.22
N LYS A 32 14.87 1.76 4.10
CA LYS A 32 13.41 1.63 3.95
C LYS A 32 13.02 1.75 2.48
N PHE A 33 12.43 0.68 1.95
CA PHE A 33 11.63 0.74 0.73
C PHE A 33 10.20 1.15 1.12
N SER A 34 9.63 2.13 0.42
CA SER A 34 8.25 2.59 0.63
C SER A 34 7.48 2.49 -0.68
N GLU A 35 6.27 1.93 -0.62
CA GLU A 35 5.36 1.78 -1.75
C GLU A 35 4.03 2.46 -1.41
N LYS A 36 3.46 3.19 -2.36
CA LYS A 36 2.16 3.84 -2.19
C LYS A 36 1.11 3.13 -3.03
N PHE A 37 0.07 2.63 -2.38
CA PHE A 37 -1.08 2.00 -3.04
C PHE A 37 -2.01 3.08 -3.59
N GLN A 38 -1.75 3.52 -4.81
CA GLN A 38 -2.54 4.54 -5.49
C GLN A 38 -3.03 4.04 -6.85
N ARG A 39 -4.21 4.52 -7.26
CA ARG A 39 -4.85 4.14 -8.52
C ARG A 39 -4.14 4.69 -9.75
N TYR A 40 -3.61 5.90 -9.64
CA TYR A 40 -2.92 6.59 -10.74
C TYR A 40 -1.51 6.95 -10.31
N SER A 41 -0.53 6.50 -11.08
CA SER A 41 0.86 6.83 -10.85
C SER A 41 1.21 8.17 -11.50
N ALA A 42 1.91 9.04 -10.77
CA ALA A 42 2.48 10.26 -11.34
C ALA A 42 3.78 10.00 -12.14
N PHE A 43 4.31 8.77 -12.09
CA PHE A 43 5.54 8.36 -12.78
C PHE A 43 5.22 7.37 -13.88
N SER A 44 5.83 7.54 -15.06
CA SER A 44 5.65 6.64 -16.22
C SER A 44 6.08 5.20 -15.98
N LEU A 45 7.04 4.98 -15.07
CA LEU A 45 7.48 3.65 -14.62
C LEU A 45 6.89 3.24 -13.26
N GLY A 46 6.01 4.07 -12.69
CA GLY A 46 5.35 3.74 -11.44
C GLY A 46 4.26 2.70 -11.65
N TYR A 47 3.84 2.08 -10.56
CA TYR A 47 2.85 1.01 -10.58
C TYR A 47 1.50 1.49 -10.07
N GLU A 48 0.43 0.97 -10.66
CA GLU A 48 -0.94 1.32 -10.33
C GLU A 48 -1.63 0.18 -9.59
N PHE A 49 -2.37 0.55 -8.56
CA PHE A 49 -3.04 -0.39 -7.67
C PHE A 49 -4.55 -0.21 -7.73
N ASN A 50 -5.26 -1.31 -7.92
CA ASN A 50 -6.71 -1.38 -8.04
C ASN A 50 -7.31 -1.98 -6.77
N VAL A 51 -8.45 -1.44 -6.37
CA VAL A 51 -9.26 -1.97 -5.26
C VAL A 51 -9.73 -3.38 -5.60
N GLY A 52 -9.71 -4.26 -4.60
CA GLY A 52 -10.13 -5.66 -4.73
C GLY A 52 -9.09 -6.56 -5.40
N GLN A 53 -7.87 -6.05 -5.66
CA GLN A 53 -6.80 -6.82 -6.29
C GLN A 53 -5.70 -7.20 -5.30
N GLU A 54 -5.02 -8.29 -5.64
CA GLU A 54 -3.90 -8.85 -4.87
C GLU A 54 -2.59 -8.69 -5.60
N TYR A 55 -1.57 -8.31 -4.83
CA TYR A 55 -0.25 -7.98 -5.32
C TYR A 55 0.80 -8.75 -4.52
N TYR A 56 1.78 -9.30 -5.23
CA TYR A 56 2.68 -10.28 -4.65
C TYR A 56 4.13 -9.84 -4.72
N TYR A 57 4.82 -9.91 -3.59
CA TYR A 57 6.23 -9.59 -3.44
C TYR A 57 6.96 -10.82 -2.94
N ILE A 58 8.17 -11.02 -3.46
CA ILE A 58 9.13 -12.01 -2.98
C ILE A 58 10.49 -11.34 -2.84
N SER A 59 11.34 -11.87 -1.98
CA SER A 59 12.76 -11.53 -1.93
C SER A 59 13.60 -12.78 -2.20
N THR A 60 14.52 -12.68 -3.15
CA THR A 60 15.51 -13.72 -3.44
C THR A 60 16.84 -13.33 -2.80
N PRO A 61 17.47 -14.20 -2.00
CA PRO A 61 18.78 -13.92 -1.43
C PRO A 61 19.83 -13.77 -2.55
N THR A 62 20.78 -12.85 -2.37
CA THR A 62 21.84 -12.60 -3.36
C THR A 62 22.92 -13.68 -3.38
N HIS A 63 23.08 -14.43 -2.27
CA HIS A 63 24.21 -15.36 -2.08
C HIS A 63 23.82 -16.77 -1.60
N HIS A 64 22.52 -17.11 -1.53
CA HIS A 64 22.08 -18.44 -1.06
C HIS A 64 21.25 -19.19 -2.10
N HIS A 65 21.65 -20.44 -2.37
CA HIS A 65 20.99 -21.38 -3.28
C HIS A 65 19.88 -22.18 -2.59
N GLY A 66 18.90 -21.48 -2.00
CA GLY A 66 17.72 -22.10 -1.39
C GLY A 66 16.47 -21.92 -2.23
N HIS A 67 15.59 -22.92 -2.28
CA HIS A 67 14.27 -22.82 -2.93
C HIS A 67 13.23 -22.05 -2.09
N SER A 68 13.55 -21.69 -0.85
CA SER A 68 12.68 -20.92 0.04
C SER A 68 12.94 -19.41 -0.12
N CYS A 69 11.92 -18.65 -0.51
CA CYS A 69 11.95 -17.18 -0.54
C CYS A 69 11.07 -16.57 0.56
N LEU A 70 11.44 -15.40 1.07
CA LEU A 70 10.49 -14.59 1.85
C LEU A 70 9.49 -13.97 0.89
N ARG A 71 8.23 -13.89 1.32
CA ARG A 71 7.12 -13.48 0.47
C ARG A 71 6.09 -12.66 1.23
N LEU A 72 5.47 -11.72 0.53
CA LEU A 72 4.43 -10.83 1.04
C LEU A 72 3.28 -10.78 0.03
N ARG A 73 2.05 -11.01 0.51
CA ARG A 73 0.82 -10.83 -0.26
C ARG A 73 0.13 -9.57 0.27
N VAL A 74 -0.20 -8.66 -0.64
CA VAL A 74 -0.88 -7.41 -0.33
C VAL A 74 -2.24 -7.42 -1.02
N TYR A 75 -3.31 -7.27 -0.23
CA TYR A 75 -4.65 -7.06 -0.77
C TYR A 75 -5.01 -5.59 -0.64
N VAL A 76 -5.31 -4.93 -1.77
CA VAL A 76 -5.72 -3.53 -1.78
C VAL A 76 -7.22 -3.49 -1.55
N CYS A 77 -7.60 -3.20 -0.30
CA CYS A 77 -9.00 -3.09 0.06
C CYS A 77 -9.63 -1.79 -0.45
N CYS A 78 -10.89 -1.58 -0.06
CA CYS A 78 -11.86 -0.57 -0.45
C CYS A 78 -11.32 0.82 -0.81
N SER A 79 -12.05 1.56 -1.65
CA SER A 79 -11.74 2.95 -1.95
C SER A 79 -11.84 3.80 -0.68
N THR A 80 -10.85 4.66 -0.45
CA THR A 80 -10.95 5.71 0.58
C THR A 80 -11.82 6.84 0.06
N VAL A 81 -13.11 6.57 -0.15
CA VAL A 81 -14.11 7.63 -0.17
C VAL A 81 -14.49 7.83 1.27
N SER A 82 -14.05 8.93 1.86
CA SER A 82 -14.54 9.38 3.16
C SER A 82 -16.08 9.41 3.09
N GLN A 83 -16.75 8.78 4.06
CA GLN A 83 -18.22 8.68 4.21
C GLN A 83 -18.92 7.71 3.24
N ALA A 84 -19.16 6.50 3.73
CA ALA A 84 -20.51 5.96 3.69
C ALA A 84 -20.89 5.74 5.15
N ASP A 85 -21.70 6.66 5.67
CA ASP A 85 -22.54 6.37 6.83
C ASP A 85 -23.30 5.07 6.53
N ASP A 86 -23.34 4.19 7.53
CA ASP A 86 -24.36 3.17 7.76
C ASP A 86 -24.85 2.39 6.52
N ASP A 87 -24.18 1.28 6.16
CA ASP A 87 -24.93 0.07 5.82
C ASP A 87 -24.11 -1.20 6.08
N SER A 88 -24.65 -1.99 6.98
CA SER A 88 -24.10 -3.22 7.54
C SER A 88 -24.31 -4.40 6.59
N SER A 89 -23.46 -4.60 5.59
CA SER A 89 -23.30 -5.92 4.95
C SER A 89 -22.11 -6.01 3.99
N GLN A 90 -20.89 -5.78 4.46
CA GLN A 90 -19.70 -6.27 3.77
C GLN A 90 -18.99 -7.29 4.66
N THR A 91 -19.23 -8.57 4.38
CA THR A 91 -18.46 -9.66 4.93
C THR A 91 -17.03 -9.56 4.39
N SER A 92 -16.15 -8.93 5.17
CA SER A 92 -14.71 -8.95 4.94
C SER A 92 -14.26 -10.41 4.87
N PRO A 93 -13.48 -10.83 3.85
CA PRO A 93 -13.01 -12.19 3.78
C PRO A 93 -12.16 -12.52 5.01
N ASP A 94 -12.38 -13.72 5.56
CA ASP A 94 -11.95 -14.21 6.88
C ASP A 94 -10.44 -14.08 7.19
N TYR A 95 -9.60 -13.84 6.18
CA TYR A 95 -8.16 -13.59 6.38
C TYR A 95 -7.81 -12.13 6.72
N THR A 96 -8.77 -11.21 6.68
CA THR A 96 -8.61 -9.79 7.04
C THR A 96 -9.13 -9.46 8.45
N VAL A 97 -9.78 -10.41 9.11
CA VAL A 97 -10.29 -10.24 10.48
C VAL A 97 -9.13 -10.45 11.45
N ARG A 98 -8.71 -9.37 12.11
CA ARG A 98 -7.89 -9.47 13.32
C ARG A 98 -8.72 -10.21 14.38
N PRO A 99 -8.23 -11.30 14.99
CA PRO A 99 -8.93 -11.91 16.10
C PRO A 99 -9.20 -10.85 17.19
N PRO A 100 -10.34 -10.91 17.91
CA PRO A 100 -10.58 -10.05 19.06
C PRO A 100 -9.60 -10.47 20.17
N ILE A 101 -8.44 -9.82 20.23
CA ILE A 101 -7.41 -10.13 21.23
C ILE A 101 -7.69 -9.31 22.49
N HIS A 102 -8.33 -9.93 23.48
CA HIS A 102 -7.92 -9.75 24.87
C HIS A 102 -6.56 -10.47 25.02
N ASN A 103 -5.57 -9.78 25.59
CA ASN A 103 -4.14 -10.15 25.77
C ASN A 103 -3.18 -9.75 24.65
N ILE A 104 -2.71 -8.50 24.71
CA ILE A 104 -1.73 -7.87 23.82
C ILE A 104 -0.27 -8.25 24.17
N ASP A 105 -0.02 -9.13 25.15
CA ASP A 105 1.36 -9.33 25.63
C ASP A 105 2.13 -10.49 24.97
N GLU A 106 1.59 -11.14 23.94
CA GLU A 106 2.31 -12.25 23.28
C GLU A 106 2.20 -12.22 21.75
N TYR A 107 2.68 -11.13 21.14
CA TYR A 107 2.90 -11.09 19.69
C TYR A 107 4.36 -11.39 19.36
N ASN A 108 4.59 -12.54 18.72
CA ASN A 108 5.86 -13.02 18.18
C ASN A 108 6.70 -11.88 17.56
N PRO A 109 7.93 -11.59 18.05
CA PRO A 109 8.75 -10.47 17.61
C PRO A 109 9.26 -10.59 16.16
N ASN A 110 9.02 -11.73 15.50
CA ASN A 110 9.53 -12.04 14.16
C ASN A 110 8.65 -11.54 13.00
N VAL A 111 7.47 -10.95 13.27
CA VAL A 111 6.58 -10.46 12.20
C VAL A 111 6.71 -8.94 12.07
N PRO A 112 7.22 -8.41 10.94
CA PRO A 112 7.33 -6.97 10.74
C PRO A 112 5.96 -6.30 10.85
N LYS A 113 5.87 -5.27 11.70
CA LYS A 113 4.66 -4.46 11.86
C LYS A 113 4.34 -3.77 10.53
N LEU A 114 3.29 -4.24 9.84
CA LEU A 114 2.81 -3.61 8.62
C LEU A 114 2.11 -2.31 8.99
N GLU A 115 2.79 -1.18 8.83
CA GLU A 115 2.19 0.13 9.06
C GLU A 115 1.05 0.36 8.05
N LYS A 116 -0.13 0.77 8.54
CA LYS A 116 -1.28 1.09 7.68
C LYS A 116 -0.89 2.26 6.77
N SER A 117 -1.11 2.11 5.47
CA SER A 117 -0.90 3.19 4.50
C SER A 117 -1.77 4.39 4.88
N VAL A 118 -1.13 5.52 5.18
CA VAL A 118 -1.82 6.80 5.34
C VAL A 118 -2.29 7.23 3.96
N SER A 119 -3.60 7.22 3.71
CA SER A 119 -4.16 7.92 2.55
C SER A 119 -3.85 9.39 2.73
N GLY A 120 -2.86 9.90 2.00
CA GLY A 120 -2.69 11.32 1.82
C GLY A 120 -4.00 11.87 1.27
N SER A 121 -4.67 12.71 2.04
CA SER A 121 -5.90 13.37 1.62
C SER A 121 -5.60 14.15 0.34
N SER A 122 -6.12 13.68 -0.79
CA SER A 122 -6.26 14.54 -1.96
C SER A 122 -7.06 15.77 -1.50
N PRO A 123 -6.70 17.01 -1.89
CA PRO A 123 -7.50 18.18 -1.54
C PRO A 123 -8.95 17.89 -1.93
N SER A 124 -9.86 17.94 -0.95
CA SER A 124 -11.27 17.65 -1.20
C SER A 124 -11.76 18.56 -2.31
N ARG A 125 -12.57 18.00 -3.23
CA ARG A 125 -13.20 18.76 -4.32
C ARG A 125 -13.92 20.02 -3.80
N ASP A 126 -14.40 19.97 -2.56
CA ASP A 126 -15.04 21.09 -1.86
C ASP A 126 -14.10 22.28 -1.69
N ARG A 127 -12.82 22.05 -1.37
CA ARG A 127 -11.85 23.13 -1.19
C ARG A 127 -11.52 23.85 -2.50
N LEU A 128 -11.58 23.12 -3.61
CA LEU A 128 -11.42 23.66 -4.97
C LEU A 128 -12.65 24.48 -5.38
N LEU A 129 -13.85 24.01 -5.06
CA LEU A 129 -15.10 24.74 -5.33
C LEU A 129 -15.18 26.04 -4.52
N PHE A 130 -14.80 26.02 -3.24
CA PHE A 130 -14.75 27.22 -2.41
C PHE A 130 -13.73 28.25 -2.92
N THR A 131 -12.56 27.81 -3.40
CA THR A 131 -11.56 28.75 -3.95
C THR A 131 -12.03 29.37 -5.26
N VAL A 132 -12.68 28.61 -6.13
CA VAL A 132 -13.26 29.14 -7.37
C VAL A 132 -14.42 30.11 -7.07
N ALA A 133 -15.29 29.77 -6.11
CA ALA A 133 -16.40 30.64 -5.71
C ALA A 133 -15.90 31.98 -5.14
N MET A 134 -14.87 31.95 -4.28
CA MET A 134 -14.30 33.17 -3.70
C MET A 134 -13.61 34.05 -4.75
N LEU A 135 -12.96 33.45 -5.75
CA LEU A 135 -12.39 34.19 -6.88
C LEU A 135 -13.48 34.88 -7.72
N LEU A 136 -14.57 34.18 -8.03
CA LEU A 136 -15.70 34.74 -8.77
C LEU A 136 -16.38 35.88 -8.00
N ILE A 137 -16.59 35.71 -6.69
CA ILE A 137 -17.18 36.74 -5.83
C ILE A 137 -16.29 37.98 -5.77
N SER A 138 -14.98 37.80 -5.65
CA SER A 138 -14.04 38.92 -5.66
C SER A 138 -14.03 39.68 -6.99
N ALA A 139 -14.10 38.97 -8.13
CA ALA A 139 -14.16 39.60 -9.45
C ALA A 139 -15.43 40.44 -9.65
N VAL A 140 -16.55 40.06 -9.03
CA VAL A 140 -17.82 40.82 -9.11
C VAL A 140 -17.83 42.02 -8.16
N LEU A 141 -17.18 41.93 -7.01
CA LEU A 141 -17.11 43.02 -6.02
C LEU A 141 -16.12 44.13 -6.38
N PHE A 142 -15.12 43.83 -7.22
CA PHE A 142 -14.09 44.77 -7.67
C PHE A 142 -14.26 45.22 -9.14
N SER A 143 -15.44 45.00 -9.73
CA SER A 143 -15.79 45.44 -11.09
C SER A 143 -16.86 46.52 -11.10
#